data_AF-A0A0S9NV53-F1
#
_entry.id   AF-A0A0S9NV53-F1
#
_cell.length_a   1.000
_cell.length_b   1.000
_cell.length_c   1.000
_cell.angle_alpha   90.00
_cell.angle_beta   90.00
_cell.angle_gamma   90.00
#
_symmetry.space_group_name_H-M   'P 1'
#
loop_
_entity.id
_entity.type
_entity.pdbx_description
1 polymer ?
#
loop_
_entity_poly.entity_id
_entity_poly.type
_entity_poly.pdbx_seq_one_letter_code
_entity_poly.pdbx_strand_id
1 'polypeptide(L)'
;MPIETFTAATQHGHIRGTACADRHEVEDFADYLKRTGVLAANDFVAGIELLSAVQGDVQDADVLVTAWVGELANRAALSEALAAGPVPLRKVTVAMPLRKFFGLFNRLCIRISPGGLLDGREVQVQSLAPGERL
;
A
#
# COMPACT_ATOMS: atom_id res chain seq x y z
N MET A 1 7.13 -11.37 21.97
CA MET A 1 5.98 -10.95 21.13
C MET A 1 5.52 -12.17 20.34
N PRO A 2 4.21 -12.44 20.25
CA PRO A 2 3.70 -13.57 19.47
C PRO A 2 3.94 -13.34 17.97
N ILE A 3 4.33 -14.40 17.26
CA ILE A 3 4.44 -14.41 15.80
C ILE A 3 3.05 -14.79 15.26
N GLU A 4 2.44 -13.89 14.49
CA GLU A 4 1.15 -14.12 13.83
C GLU A 4 1.36 -14.34 12.34
N THR A 5 0.74 -15.39 11.78
CA THR A 5 0.77 -15.65 10.33
C THR A 5 -0.32 -14.82 9.65
N PHE A 6 0.10 -13.87 8.82
CA PHE A 6 -0.79 -12.97 8.07
C PHE A 6 -0.72 -13.25 6.57
N THR A 7 -1.89 -13.25 5.92
CA THR A 7 -2.00 -13.27 4.44
C THR A 7 -2.21 -11.84 3.97
N ALA A 8 -1.35 -11.36 3.05
CA ALA A 8 -1.46 -10.03 2.46
C ALA A 8 -2.76 -9.89 1.63
N ALA A 9 -3.84 -9.47 2.30
CA ALA A 9 -5.17 -9.25 1.74
C ALA A 9 -5.88 -8.10 2.48
N THR A 10 -6.98 -7.59 1.92
CA THR A 10 -7.78 -6.54 2.56
C THR A 10 -8.49 -7.06 3.82
N GLN A 11 -8.53 -6.24 4.89
CA GLN A 11 -9.07 -6.61 6.21
C GLN A 11 -10.62 -6.63 6.28
N HIS A 12 -11.32 -5.93 5.38
CA HIS A 12 -12.79 -5.80 5.35
C HIS A 12 -13.37 -6.16 3.97
N GLY A 13 -14.60 -6.69 3.93
CA GLY A 13 -15.02 -7.60 2.85
C GLY A 13 -16.11 -7.16 1.86
N HIS A 14 -16.66 -5.95 1.95
CA HIS A 14 -17.73 -5.54 1.01
C HIS A 14 -17.18 -5.12 -0.36
N ILE A 15 -16.00 -4.49 -0.37
CA ILE A 15 -15.31 -4.04 -1.56
C ILE A 15 -13.87 -4.54 -1.49
N ARG A 16 -13.38 -5.15 -2.57
CA ARG A 16 -12.01 -5.65 -2.70
C ARG A 16 -11.43 -5.18 -4.04
N GLY A 17 -10.11 -5.22 -4.16
CA GLY A 17 -9.47 -4.74 -5.37
C GLY A 17 -7.96 -4.88 -5.37
N THR A 18 -7.38 -4.30 -6.41
CA THR A 18 -5.94 -4.27 -6.65
C THR A 18 -5.42 -2.84 -6.60
N ALA A 19 -4.16 -2.68 -6.20
CA ALA A 19 -3.45 -1.41 -6.24
C ALA A 19 -2.14 -1.59 -6.97
N CYS A 20 -1.77 -0.60 -7.79
CA CYS A 20 -0.42 -0.48 -8.33
C CYS A 20 0.08 0.95 -8.15
N ALA A 21 1.37 1.09 -7.91
CA ALA A 21 2.00 2.38 -7.69
C ALA A 21 3.38 2.41 -8.34
N ASP A 22 3.71 3.54 -8.94
CA ASP A 22 5.05 3.83 -9.47
C ASP A 22 5.85 4.58 -8.40
N ARG A 23 7.06 4.10 -8.13
CA ARG A 23 7.97 4.75 -7.18
C ARG A 23 8.31 6.16 -7.63
N HIS A 24 8.37 7.09 -6.67
CA HIS A 24 8.90 8.42 -6.90
C HIS A 24 10.43 8.34 -7.03
N GLU A 25 11.00 9.03 -8.02
CA GLU A 25 12.44 8.95 -8.33
C GLU A 25 13.33 9.77 -7.38
N VAL A 26 12.73 10.53 -6.45
CA VAL A 26 13.42 11.53 -5.62
C VAL A 26 13.31 11.18 -4.14
N GLU A 27 12.10 10.88 -3.67
CA GLU A 27 11.85 10.41 -2.31
C GLU A 27 10.65 9.47 -2.33
N ASP A 28 10.87 8.18 -2.13
CA ASP A 28 9.79 7.21 -1.95
C ASP A 28 9.41 7.05 -0.45
N PHE A 29 8.42 6.21 -0.14
CA PHE A 29 7.99 6.01 1.24
C PHE A 29 9.10 5.44 2.15
N ALA A 30 9.98 4.59 1.63
CA ALA A 30 11.10 4.08 2.42
C ALA A 30 12.10 5.20 2.73
N ASP A 31 12.39 6.06 1.74
CA ASP A 31 13.27 7.23 1.92
C ASP A 31 12.69 8.20 2.97
N TYR A 32 11.38 8.46 2.91
CA TYR A 32 10.66 9.26 3.89
C TYR A 32 10.84 8.73 5.33
N LEU A 33 10.64 7.43 5.53
CA LEU A 33 10.76 6.82 6.84
C LEU A 33 12.21 6.78 7.35
N LYS A 34 13.19 6.60 6.46
CA LYS A 34 14.62 6.67 6.81
C LYS A 34 15.03 8.09 7.22
N ARG A 35 14.62 9.09 6.44
CA ARG A 35 14.90 10.50 6.72
C ARG A 35 14.31 10.97 8.04
N THR A 36 13.14 10.46 8.42
CA THR A 36 12.48 10.78 9.69
C THR A 36 13.05 9.99 10.88
N GLY A 37 14.01 9.10 10.66
CA GLY A 37 14.62 8.26 11.70
C GLY A 37 13.73 7.11 12.18
N VAL A 38 12.60 6.88 11.51
CA VAL A 38 11.67 5.78 11.82
C VAL A 38 12.25 4.44 11.34
N LEU A 39 13.00 4.45 10.24
CA LEU A 39 13.73 3.29 9.74
C LEU A 39 15.25 3.50 9.79
N ALA A 40 15.98 2.42 10.02
CA ALA A 40 17.41 2.35 9.83
C ALA A 40 17.77 2.36 8.33
N ALA A 41 19.01 2.75 7.99
CA ALA A 41 19.45 2.84 6.60
C ALA A 41 19.31 1.53 5.82
N ASN A 42 19.52 0.40 6.50
CA ASN A 42 19.50 -0.95 5.90
C ASN A 42 18.11 -1.61 5.95
N ASP A 43 17.10 -0.94 6.50
CA ASP A 43 15.73 -1.47 6.49
C ASP A 43 15.17 -1.54 5.07
N PHE A 44 14.54 -2.67 4.76
CA PHE A 44 13.84 -2.90 3.52
C PHE A 44 12.32 -2.92 3.73
N VAL A 45 11.61 -2.04 3.03
CA VAL A 45 10.15 -2.00 3.02
C VAL A 45 9.62 -3.02 2.03
N ALA A 46 9.05 -4.11 2.53
CA ALA A 46 8.46 -5.21 1.78
C ALA A 46 7.03 -4.95 1.32
N GLY A 47 6.31 -4.05 2.01
CA GLY A 47 4.96 -3.65 1.63
C GLY A 47 4.47 -2.44 2.42
N ILE A 48 3.38 -1.86 1.92
CA ILE A 48 2.76 -0.65 2.45
C ILE A 48 1.26 -0.91 2.57
N GLU A 49 0.70 -0.59 3.72
CA GLU A 49 -0.73 -0.61 3.99
C GLU A 49 -1.17 0.80 4.37
N LEU A 50 -2.27 1.28 3.79
CA LEU A 50 -2.93 2.51 4.20
C LEU A 50 -4.26 2.16 4.86
N LEU A 51 -4.50 2.71 6.05
CA LEU A 51 -5.74 2.63 6.78
C LEU A 51 -6.28 4.05 7.03
N SER A 52 -7.49 4.29 6.52
CA SER A 52 -8.31 5.44 6.85
C SER A 52 -9.45 4.99 7.76
N ALA A 53 -9.46 5.47 9.01
CA ALA A 53 -10.43 5.05 10.04
C ALA A 53 -11.47 6.11 10.40
N VAL A 54 -11.55 7.22 9.65
CA VAL A 54 -12.51 8.30 9.88
C VAL A 54 -13.64 8.24 8.85
N GLN A 55 -14.87 8.47 9.32
CA GLN A 55 -16.06 8.59 8.49
C GLN A 55 -16.48 10.07 8.41
N GLY A 56 -16.84 10.53 7.21
CA GLY A 56 -17.29 11.88 6.94
C GLY A 56 -17.42 12.14 5.44
N ASP A 57 -17.96 13.31 5.07
CA ASP A 57 -18.11 13.72 3.66
C ASP A 57 -16.76 13.96 2.97
N VAL A 58 -15.73 14.31 3.76
CA VAL A 58 -14.33 14.46 3.35
C VAL A 58 -13.42 13.78 4.37
N GLN A 59 -12.32 13.19 3.90
CA GLN A 59 -11.26 12.67 4.76
C GLN A 59 -10.05 13.61 4.77
N ASP A 60 -10.01 14.50 5.76
CA ASP A 60 -8.92 15.45 5.98
C ASP A 60 -8.04 15.09 7.19
N ALA A 61 -8.41 14.06 7.95
CA ALA A 61 -7.61 13.57 9.06
C ALA A 61 -6.37 12.81 8.56
N ASP A 62 -5.39 12.67 9.44
CA ASP A 62 -4.23 11.82 9.17
C ASP A 62 -4.66 10.38 8.97
N VAL A 63 -4.09 9.74 7.95
CA VAL A 63 -4.20 8.30 7.72
C VAL A 63 -3.09 7.57 8.44
N LEU A 64 -3.36 6.32 8.80
CA LEU A 64 -2.34 5.42 9.33
C LEU A 64 -1.71 4.68 8.15
N VAL A 65 -0.40 4.80 8.01
CA VAL A 65 0.37 4.12 6.99
C VAL A 65 1.32 3.15 7.68
N THR A 66 1.18 1.87 7.39
CA THR A 66 2.00 0.79 7.95
C THR A 66 2.98 0.29 6.89
N ALA A 67 4.27 0.34 7.21
CA ALA A 67 5.31 -0.36 6.47
C ALA A 67 5.51 -1.77 7.05
N TRP A 68 5.62 -2.78 6.21
CA TRP A 68 6.16 -4.09 6.59
C TRP A 68 7.64 -4.12 6.26
N VAL A 69 8.47 -4.29 7.29
CA VAL A 69 9.91 -4.10 7.21
C VAL A 69 10.62 -5.41 7.54
N GLY A 70 11.60 -5.77 6.72
CA GLY A 70 12.45 -6.92 6.94
C GLY A 70 13.93 -6.57 6.82
N GLU A 71 14.78 -7.40 7.41
CA GLU A 71 16.23 -7.39 7.20
C GLU A 71 16.55 -8.10 5.88
N LEU A 72 16.25 -7.43 4.77
CA LEU A 72 16.40 -7.97 3.41
C LEU A 72 17.26 -7.01 2.59
N ALA A 73 18.17 -7.53 1.78
CA ALA A 73 19.06 -6.69 0.99
C ALA A 73 18.32 -5.94 -0.14
N ASN A 74 17.32 -6.57 -0.75
CA ASN A 74 16.60 -6.04 -1.91
C ASN A 74 15.33 -6.88 -2.23
N ARG A 75 14.65 -6.51 -3.32
CA ARG A 75 13.45 -7.20 -3.82
C ARG A 75 13.69 -8.67 -4.22
N ALA A 76 14.88 -9.01 -4.73
CA ALA A 76 15.19 -10.39 -5.08
C ALA A 76 15.30 -11.26 -3.81
N ALA A 77 15.97 -10.75 -2.76
CA ALA A 77 16.04 -11.42 -1.47
C ALA A 77 14.65 -11.63 -0.84
N LEU A 78 13.73 -10.66 -0.97
CA LEU A 78 12.33 -10.85 -0.56
C LEU A 78 11.65 -11.98 -1.34
N SER A 79 11.82 -12.01 -2.67
CA SER A 79 11.21 -13.03 -3.52
C SER A 79 11.73 -14.44 -3.19
N GLU A 80 13.03 -14.59 -2.98
CA GLU A 80 13.65 -15.85 -2.58
C GLU A 80 13.16 -16.32 -1.21
N ALA A 81 13.09 -15.41 -0.24
CA ALA A 81 12.62 -15.72 1.11
C ALA A 81 11.14 -16.17 1.10
N LEU A 82 10.28 -15.49 0.32
CA LEU A 82 8.87 -15.87 0.14
C LEU A 82 8.70 -17.24 -0.52
N ALA A 83 9.59 -17.59 -1.46
CA ALA A 83 9.57 -18.91 -2.09
C ALA A 83 9.98 -20.02 -1.11
N ALA A 84 10.85 -19.71 -0.14
CA ALA A 84 11.27 -20.64 0.90
C ALA A 84 10.23 -20.82 2.02
N GLY A 85 9.35 -19.84 2.22
CA GLY A 85 8.27 -19.90 3.20
C GLY A 85 7.88 -18.53 3.77
N PRO A 86 7.16 -18.51 4.91
CA PRO A 86 6.80 -17.26 5.58
C PRO A 86 8.03 -16.43 5.96
N VAL A 87 8.02 -15.15 5.59
CA VAL A 87 9.12 -14.21 5.86
C VAL A 87 8.82 -13.42 7.14
N PRO A 88 9.74 -13.37 8.11
CA PRO A 88 9.57 -12.54 9.29
C PRO A 88 9.67 -11.06 8.91
N LEU A 89 8.58 -10.32 9.12
CA LEU A 89 8.50 -8.88 8.91
C LEU A 89 7.98 -8.21 10.19
N ARG A 90 8.48 -7.02 10.49
CA ARG A 90 7.95 -6.16 11.57
C ARG A 90 7.06 -5.06 10.98
N LYS A 91 6.02 -4.68 11.72
CA LYS A 91 5.13 -3.56 11.35
C LYS A 91 5.69 -2.25 11.91
N VAL A 92 5.69 -1.20 11.09
CA VAL A 92 6.02 0.16 11.50
C VAL A 92 4.91 1.08 11.02
N THR A 93 4.18 1.69 11.95
CA THR A 93 3.00 2.52 11.62
C THR A 93 3.29 3.98 11.92
N VAL A 94 2.95 4.85 10.98
CA VAL A 94 3.04 6.32 11.12
C VAL A 94 1.71 6.96 10.75
N ALA A 95 1.37 8.06 11.42
CA ALA A 95 0.27 8.93 11.01
C ALA A 95 0.79 10.00 10.04
N MET A 96 0.05 10.28 8.97
CA MET A 96 0.37 11.39 8.07
C MET A 96 -0.84 11.92 7.29
N PRO A 97 -0.78 13.16 6.77
CA PRO A 97 -1.85 13.68 5.94
C PRO A 97 -2.04 12.86 4.66
N LEU A 98 -3.29 12.65 4.25
CA LEU A 98 -3.63 11.89 3.04
C LEU A 98 -2.93 12.42 1.78
N ARG A 99 -2.90 13.74 1.61
CA ARG A 99 -2.19 14.41 0.50
C ARG A 99 -0.68 14.11 0.49
N LYS A 100 -0.08 13.95 1.67
CA LYS A 100 1.35 13.66 1.79
C LYS A 100 1.62 12.23 1.35
N PHE A 101 0.79 11.27 1.78
CA PHE A 101 0.89 9.88 1.34
C PHE A 101 0.82 9.76 -0.19
N PHE A 102 -0.18 10.37 -0.82
CA PHE A 102 -0.32 10.31 -2.28
C PHE A 102 0.84 10.98 -3.02
N GLY A 103 1.48 11.99 -2.41
CA GLY A 103 2.67 12.64 -2.96
C GLY A 103 3.94 11.78 -2.97
N LEU A 104 3.94 10.61 -2.33
CA LEU A 104 5.09 9.68 -2.31
C LEU A 104 5.15 8.76 -3.55
N PHE A 105 4.20 8.90 -4.48
CA PHE A 105 4.12 8.11 -5.69
C PHE A 105 4.09 9.02 -6.91
N ASN A 106 4.78 8.64 -7.98
CA ASN A 106 4.64 9.33 -9.27
C ASN A 106 3.24 9.10 -9.86
N ARG A 107 2.73 7.87 -9.69
CA ARG A 107 1.38 7.45 -10.06
C ARG A 107 0.89 6.43 -9.06
N LEU A 108 -0.35 6.57 -8.62
CA LEU A 108 -1.05 5.56 -7.84
C LEU A 108 -2.38 5.26 -8.51
N CYS A 109 -2.64 3.99 -8.76
CA CYS A 109 -3.91 3.51 -9.29
C CYS A 109 -4.53 2.53 -8.31
N ILE A 110 -5.76 2.82 -7.89
CA ILE A 110 -6.58 1.95 -7.06
C ILE A 110 -7.78 1.53 -7.89
N ARG A 111 -7.97 0.23 -8.06
CA ARG A 111 -9.17 -0.33 -8.72
C ARG A 111 -9.86 -1.25 -7.74
N ILE A 112 -11.13 -0.98 -7.48
CA ILE A 112 -11.94 -1.74 -6.54
C ILE A 112 -13.28 -2.10 -7.15
N SER A 113 -13.82 -3.25 -6.75
CA SER A 113 -15.13 -3.72 -7.17
C SER A 113 -15.84 -4.45 -6.02
N PRO A 114 -17.17 -4.59 -6.03
CA PRO A 114 -17.88 -5.35 -5.01
C PRO A 114 -17.29 -6.74 -4.90
N GLY A 115 -16.84 -7.13 -3.71
CA GLY A 115 -16.19 -8.42 -3.47
C GLY A 115 -14.95 -8.74 -4.32
N GLY A 116 -14.39 -7.78 -5.09
CA GLY A 116 -13.29 -8.05 -6.03
C GLY A 116 -13.74 -8.77 -7.31
N LEU A 117 -15.02 -8.70 -7.67
CA LEU A 117 -15.59 -9.41 -8.82
C LEU A 117 -14.91 -9.12 -10.16
N LEU A 118 -14.24 -7.96 -10.29
CA LEU A 118 -13.52 -7.57 -11.50
C LEU A 118 -12.01 -7.89 -11.45
N ASP A 119 -11.49 -8.41 -10.33
CA ASP A 119 -10.06 -8.63 -10.16
C ASP A 119 -9.56 -9.73 -11.12
N GLY A 120 -8.55 -9.40 -11.94
CA GLY A 120 -7.99 -10.31 -12.93
C GLY A 120 -8.91 -10.65 -14.11
N ARG A 121 -10.00 -9.91 -14.31
CA ARG A 121 -10.97 -10.13 -15.39
C ARG A 121 -10.82 -9.10 -16.50
N GLU A 122 -10.92 -9.56 -17.74
CA GLU A 122 -11.11 -8.67 -18.88
C GLU A 122 -12.55 -8.16 -18.93
N VAL A 123 -12.72 -6.85 -19.04
CA VAL A 123 -14.03 -6.19 -19.15
C VAL A 123 -13.98 -5.12 -20.23
N GLN A 124 -15.07 -4.96 -20.97
CA GLN A 124 -15.24 -3.87 -21.92
C GLN A 124 -15.75 -2.64 -21.18
N VAL A 125 -15.04 -1.52 -21.32
CA VAL A 125 -15.37 -0.26 -20.63
C VAL A 125 -15.52 0.83 -21.68
N GLN A 126 -16.68 1.48 -21.72
CA GLN A 126 -16.87 2.73 -22.44
C GLN A 126 -16.52 3.88 -21.49
N SER A 127 -15.59 4.74 -21.89
CA SER A 127 -15.24 5.93 -21.12
C SER A 127 -16.08 7.11 -21.60
N LEU A 128 -16.61 7.89 -20.65
CA LEU A 128 -17.24 9.18 -20.91
C LEU A 128 -16.31 10.29 -20.45
N ALA A 129 -16.28 11.41 -21.17
CA ALA A 129 -15.57 12.57 -20.68
C ALA A 129 -16.31 13.15 -19.45
N PRO A 130 -15.59 13.82 -18.53
CA PRO A 130 -16.23 14.51 -17.42
C PRO A 130 -17.28 15.51 -17.94
N GLY A 131 -18.56 15.28 -17.60
CA GLY A 131 -19.69 16.14 -17.98
C GLY A 131 -20.62 15.60 -19.08
N GLU A 132 -20.27 14.48 -19.71
CA GLU A 132 -21.16 13.81 -20.66
C GLU A 132 -22.17 12.89 -19.93
N ARG A 133 -23.44 12.93 -20.35
CA ARG A 133 -24.47 11.97 -19.93
C ARG A 133 -24.65 10.93 -21.02
N LEU A 134 -25.01 9.71 -20.61
CA LEU A 134 -25.54 8.67 -21.52
C LEU A 134 -26.80 9.14 -22.24
#